data_AF-A0A177G6X3-F1
#
_entry.id   AF-A0A177G6X3-F1
#
_cell.length_a   1.000
_cell.length_b   1.000
_cell.length_c   1.000
_cell.angle_alpha   90.00
_cell.angle_beta   90.00
_cell.angle_gamma   90.00
#
_symmetry.space_group_name_H-M   'P 1'
#
loop_
_entity.id
_entity.type
_entity.pdbx_description
1 polymer ?
#
loop_
_entity_poly.entity_id
_entity_poly.type
_entity_poly.pdbx_seq_one_letter_code
_entity_poly.pdbx_strand_id
1 'polypeptide(L)'
;MNYLLKRRTMLAGIAGLAATPALAAKLTIMPATVTGDGVTLSIRDYSRRFLDFYEVAKSLTPDARYAVWQDRYGFAAVPPGPQGEAVARKLLDEAWPRYASALPTIRAGAAGMMPAPLDTAIRIADVLRAPRPLKFDIIAYVGGFEENAFTVGTADGPLVCLPIEMASDRRAMVMPHEMTHAVHMTLAKLPPSYERPLGRVVFEEGLAMRAVQALKPGLADFEYVGQRPWFDAALPQRKEILTAIASRLDASDGPTLFRFTMGQGATGREREAYLAGWLMTGELLRQGRTLPELARIPADRIMSLTRKTILSMLT
;
A
#
# COMPACT_ATOMS: atom_id res chain seq x y z
N MET A 1 17.00 -1.25 -2.48
CA MET A 1 17.03 -0.52 -1.19
C MET A 1 16.95 -1.54 -0.07
N ASN A 2 18.08 -1.85 0.58
CA ASN A 2 18.17 -2.85 1.64
C ASN A 2 17.50 -2.34 2.92
N TYR A 3 16.54 -3.10 3.46
CA TYR A 3 16.02 -2.91 4.82
C TYR A 3 17.14 -3.27 5.81
N LEU A 4 18.02 -2.32 6.12
CA LEU A 4 19.02 -2.44 7.17
C LEU A 4 18.54 -1.68 8.39
N LEU A 5 18.13 -2.41 9.43
CA LEU A 5 18.08 -1.88 10.79
C LEU A 5 19.50 -1.39 11.15
N LYS A 6 19.70 -0.07 11.20
CA LYS A 6 20.95 0.51 11.68
C LYS A 6 21.06 0.33 13.20
N ARG A 7 22.00 -0.50 13.66
CA ARG A 7 22.59 -0.39 15.00
C ARG A 7 23.50 0.84 15.02
N ARG A 8 23.24 1.80 15.89
CA ARG A 8 24.16 2.93 16.16
C ARG A 8 25.11 2.55 17.29
N THR A 9 26.40 2.64 17.01
CA THR A 9 27.49 2.65 18.00
C THR A 9 27.60 4.07 18.58
N MET A 10 27.52 4.22 19.90
CA MET A 10 27.78 5.50 20.58
C MET A 10 29.28 5.67 20.84
N LEU A 11 29.79 6.87 20.57
CA LEU A 11 31.04 7.39 21.12
C LEU A 11 30.68 8.37 22.24
N ALA A 12 31.37 8.21 23.38
CA ALA A 12 31.09 8.88 24.64
C ALA A 12 31.55 10.34 24.65
N GLY A 13 30.71 11.21 25.22
CA GLY A 13 31.05 12.55 25.67
C GLY A 13 30.27 12.84 26.95
N ILE A 14 30.98 13.13 28.04
CA ILE A 14 30.42 13.37 29.38
C ILE A 14 30.02 14.85 29.49
N ALA A 15 28.73 15.13 29.72
CA ALA A 15 28.25 16.33 30.43
C ALA A 15 26.75 16.21 30.81
N GLY A 16 26.44 16.41 32.09
CA GLY A 16 25.09 16.73 32.60
C GLY A 16 24.12 15.55 32.78
N LEU A 17 24.10 14.94 33.97
CA LEU A 17 23.07 13.98 34.38
C LEU A 17 21.74 14.70 34.69
N ALA A 18 21.04 15.14 33.64
CA ALA A 18 19.59 14.99 33.66
C ALA A 18 19.33 13.50 33.39
N ALA A 19 18.69 12.80 34.33
CA ALA A 19 18.27 11.43 34.08
C ALA A 19 17.31 11.46 32.88
N THR A 20 17.84 11.16 31.69
CA THR A 20 17.01 10.79 30.56
C THR A 20 16.24 9.57 31.03
N PRO A 21 14.90 9.64 31.13
CA PRO A 21 14.14 8.47 31.51
C PRO A 21 14.55 7.36 30.53
N ALA A 22 15.04 6.24 31.08
CA ALA A 22 15.45 5.10 30.28
C ALA A 22 14.32 4.80 29.29
N LEU A 23 14.62 4.93 28.00
CA LEU A 23 13.63 4.73 26.96
C LEU A 23 13.05 3.33 27.12
N ALA A 24 11.75 3.26 27.40
CA ALA A 24 11.08 1.97 27.52
C ALA A 24 11.20 1.24 26.18
N ALA A 25 11.61 -0.03 26.21
CA ALA A 25 11.76 -0.82 25.00
C ALA A 25 10.40 -0.95 24.27
N LYS A 26 10.41 -0.84 22.94
CA LYS A 26 9.22 -1.09 22.11
C LYS A 26 8.65 -2.46 22.44
N LEU A 27 7.35 -2.52 22.71
CA LEU A 27 6.66 -3.80 22.94
C LEU A 27 6.93 -4.77 21.79
N THR A 28 7.27 -6.01 22.09
CA THR A 28 7.50 -7.02 21.06
C THR A 28 6.17 -7.40 20.39
N ILE A 29 6.12 -7.38 19.05
CA ILE A 29 4.94 -7.80 18.30
C ILE A 29 5.14 -9.25 17.88
N MET A 30 4.28 -10.13 18.40
CA MET A 30 4.21 -11.53 17.96
C MET A 30 3.19 -11.64 16.83
N PRO A 31 3.57 -12.16 15.65
CA PRO A 31 2.63 -12.36 14.57
C PRO A 31 1.59 -13.42 14.95
N ALA A 32 0.32 -13.13 14.71
CA ALA A 32 -0.73 -14.13 14.74
C ALA A 32 -0.80 -14.83 13.38
N THR A 33 -0.84 -16.16 13.37
CA THR A 33 -1.08 -16.92 12.13
C THR A 33 -2.56 -17.21 12.02
N VAL A 34 -3.17 -16.84 10.91
CA VAL A 34 -4.55 -17.19 10.57
C VAL A 34 -4.55 -17.97 9.26
N THR A 35 -5.39 -19.01 9.17
CA THR A 35 -5.40 -19.92 8.02
C THR A 35 -6.83 -20.32 7.69
N GLY A 36 -7.15 -20.39 6.39
CA GLY A 36 -8.44 -20.82 5.86
C GLY A 36 -8.33 -21.08 4.37
N ASP A 37 -9.00 -22.11 3.85
CA ASP A 37 -9.01 -22.50 2.44
C ASP A 37 -7.63 -22.48 1.77
N GLY A 38 -6.63 -23.04 2.44
CA GLY A 38 -5.24 -23.09 1.93
C GLY A 38 -4.54 -21.74 1.81
N VAL A 39 -5.12 -20.66 2.33
CA VAL A 39 -4.50 -19.33 2.47
C VAL A 39 -4.03 -19.15 3.91
N THR A 40 -2.79 -18.71 4.09
CA THR A 40 -2.18 -18.44 5.41
C THR A 40 -1.70 -17.00 5.47
N LEU A 41 -2.14 -16.25 6.49
CA LEU A 41 -1.65 -14.90 6.76
C LEU A 41 -0.89 -14.89 8.08
N SER A 42 0.28 -14.25 8.07
CA SER A 42 1.02 -13.90 9.29
C SER A 42 0.78 -12.41 9.57
N ILE A 43 -0.03 -12.13 10.58
CA ILE A 43 -0.52 -10.78 10.89
C ILE A 43 0.25 -10.22 12.08
N ARG A 44 1.03 -9.17 11.84
CA ARG A 44 1.64 -8.34 12.87
C ARG A 44 0.70 -7.18 13.20
N ASP A 45 0.10 -7.23 14.37
CA ASP A 45 -0.81 -6.19 14.85
C ASP A 45 -0.06 -5.14 15.68
N TYR A 46 0.05 -3.93 15.13
CA TYR A 46 0.75 -2.81 15.74
C TYR A 46 -0.15 -1.98 16.68
N SER A 47 -1.45 -2.30 16.81
CA SER A 47 -2.37 -1.61 17.72
C SER A 47 -1.86 -1.54 19.15
N ARG A 48 -1.29 -2.63 19.68
CA ARG A 48 -0.76 -2.68 21.05
C ARG A 48 0.38 -1.70 21.27
N ARG A 49 1.30 -1.57 20.29
CA ARG A 49 2.37 -0.54 20.36
C ARG A 49 1.79 0.86 20.30
N PHE A 50 0.79 1.07 19.44
CA PHE A 50 0.14 2.37 19.33
C PHE A 50 -0.56 2.75 20.64
N LEU A 51 -1.29 1.82 21.27
CA LEU A 51 -1.99 2.07 22.53
C LEU A 51 -1.02 2.38 23.67
N ASP A 52 0.11 1.67 23.76
CA ASP A 52 1.17 1.97 24.72
C ASP A 52 1.75 3.39 24.50
N PHE A 53 2.04 3.74 23.25
CA PHE A 53 2.41 5.10 22.87
C PHE A 53 1.36 6.13 23.31
N TYR A 54 0.09 5.91 22.94
CA TYR A 54 -0.99 6.86 23.14
C TYR A 54 -1.23 7.14 24.63
N GLU A 55 -1.24 6.10 25.47
CA GLU A 55 -1.44 6.25 26.92
C GLU A 55 -0.36 7.09 27.58
N VAL A 56 0.91 6.95 27.15
CA VAL A 56 2.02 7.74 27.66
C VAL A 56 2.00 9.17 27.10
N ALA A 57 1.59 9.34 25.85
CA ALA A 57 1.69 10.62 25.16
C ALA A 57 0.46 11.52 25.28
N LYS A 58 -0.67 11.04 25.83
CA LYS A 58 -1.95 11.77 25.89
C LYS A 58 -1.88 13.14 26.59
N SER A 59 -0.98 13.31 27.54
CA SER A 59 -0.77 14.56 28.29
C SER A 59 0.49 15.33 27.88
N LEU A 60 1.18 14.90 26.82
CA LEU A 60 2.43 15.51 26.38
C LEU A 60 2.19 16.62 25.35
N THR A 61 3.14 17.56 25.31
CA THR A 61 3.25 18.54 24.22
C THR A 61 3.51 17.83 22.88
N PRO A 62 3.21 18.47 21.74
CA PRO A 62 3.44 17.87 20.41
C PRO A 62 4.87 17.36 20.19
N ASP A 63 5.89 18.11 20.62
CA ASP A 63 7.29 17.70 20.47
C ASP A 63 7.63 16.47 21.31
N ALA A 64 7.26 16.48 22.59
CA ALA A 64 7.49 15.33 23.47
C ALA A 64 6.70 14.09 23.01
N ARG A 65 5.48 14.29 22.52
CA ARG A 65 4.66 13.23 21.93
C ARG A 65 5.34 12.61 20.72
N TYR A 66 5.91 13.40 19.81
CA TYR A 66 6.57 12.85 18.63
C TYR A 66 7.82 12.04 19.00
N ALA A 67 8.62 12.49 19.97
CA ALA A 67 9.74 11.71 20.47
C ALA A 67 9.26 10.35 21.02
N VAL A 68 8.23 10.36 21.88
CA VAL A 68 7.64 9.12 22.41
C VAL A 68 7.02 8.26 21.32
N TRP A 69 6.43 8.85 20.28
CA TRP A 69 5.92 8.14 19.11
C TRP A 69 7.04 7.39 18.40
N GLN A 70 8.18 8.04 18.14
CA GLN A 70 9.35 7.40 17.50
C GLN A 70 9.85 6.22 18.34
N ASP A 71 9.89 6.41 19.65
CA ASP A 71 10.46 5.46 20.61
C ASP A 71 9.55 4.27 20.90
N ARG A 72 8.22 4.44 20.97
CA ARG A 72 7.27 3.39 21.38
C ARG A 72 6.51 2.76 20.22
N TYR A 73 6.19 3.55 19.20
CA TYR A 73 5.45 3.10 18.02
C TYR A 73 6.34 3.07 16.78
N GLY A 74 6.64 4.25 16.21
CA GLY A 74 7.63 4.46 15.16
C GLY A 74 7.31 3.73 13.87
N PHE A 75 6.03 3.66 13.47
CA PHE A 75 5.59 3.13 12.19
C PHE A 75 4.73 4.16 11.47
N ALA A 76 5.11 4.51 10.24
CA ALA A 76 4.32 5.36 9.35
C ALA A 76 4.49 4.88 7.91
N ALA A 77 3.43 5.01 7.11
CA ALA A 77 3.41 4.67 5.69
C ALA A 77 4.05 5.78 4.85
N VAL A 78 5.33 6.08 5.11
CA VAL A 78 6.09 7.15 4.47
C VAL A 78 7.45 6.65 3.98
N PRO A 79 8.06 7.29 2.96
CA PRO A 79 9.43 6.98 2.56
C PRO A 79 10.42 7.13 3.72
N PRO A 80 11.53 6.38 3.75
CA PRO A 80 12.55 6.57 4.78
C PRO A 80 13.31 7.90 4.61
N GLY A 81 13.84 8.43 5.71
CA GLY A 81 14.71 9.62 5.73
C GLY A 81 14.02 10.90 6.18
N PRO A 82 14.75 12.05 6.19
CA PRO A 82 14.28 13.28 6.83
C PRO A 82 12.95 13.82 6.28
N GLN A 83 12.72 13.69 4.97
CA GLN A 83 11.46 14.11 4.36
C GLN A 83 10.29 13.25 4.86
N GLY A 84 10.46 11.93 4.94
CA GLY A 84 9.45 11.04 5.47
C GLY A 84 9.20 11.25 6.96
N GLU A 85 10.25 11.49 7.75
CA GLU A 85 10.13 11.84 9.17
C GLU A 85 9.28 13.10 9.38
N ALA A 86 9.50 14.14 8.55
CA ALA A 86 8.69 15.36 8.57
C ALA A 86 7.23 15.09 8.19
N VAL A 87 6.96 14.23 7.19
CA VAL A 87 5.60 13.82 6.84
C VAL A 87 4.96 13.01 7.97
N ALA A 88 5.67 12.07 8.59
CA ALA A 88 5.18 11.29 9.72
C ALA A 88 4.83 12.18 10.93
N ARG A 89 5.67 13.20 11.22
CA ARG A 89 5.40 14.21 12.24
C ARG A 89 4.09 14.94 11.96
N LYS A 90 3.95 15.46 10.72
CA LYS A 90 2.76 16.18 10.29
C LYS A 90 1.51 15.31 10.41
N LEU A 91 1.55 14.08 9.90
CA LEU A 91 0.43 13.13 9.99
C LEU A 91 0.03 12.85 11.44
N LEU A 92 1.00 12.67 12.34
CA LEU A 92 0.70 12.46 13.75
C LEU A 92 0.01 13.66 14.37
N ASP A 93 0.53 14.87 14.13
CA ASP A 93 -0.01 16.11 14.72
C ASP A 93 -1.43 16.39 14.21
N GLU A 94 -1.70 16.18 12.92
CA GLU A 94 -3.03 16.33 12.30
C GLU A 94 -4.03 15.26 12.78
N ALA A 95 -3.58 14.02 12.95
CA ALA A 95 -4.43 12.91 13.38
C ALA A 95 -4.71 12.89 14.88
N TRP A 96 -3.85 13.51 15.69
CA TRP A 96 -3.91 13.44 17.15
C TRP A 96 -5.31 13.66 17.77
N PRO A 97 -6.06 14.73 17.44
CA PRO A 97 -7.38 14.97 18.02
C PRO A 97 -8.41 13.88 17.67
N ARG A 98 -8.17 13.08 16.63
CA ARG A 98 -9.08 12.05 16.14
C ARG A 98 -8.86 10.68 16.80
N TYR A 99 -7.71 10.45 17.43
CA TYR A 99 -7.43 9.13 18.02
C TYR A 99 -8.35 8.77 19.16
N ALA A 100 -8.78 9.74 19.97
CA ALA A 100 -9.66 9.49 21.12
C ALA A 100 -10.97 8.79 20.71
N SER A 101 -11.60 9.25 19.61
CA SER A 101 -12.82 8.64 19.10
C SER A 101 -12.57 7.32 18.36
N ALA A 102 -11.37 7.11 17.81
CA ALA A 102 -10.98 5.87 17.14
C ALA A 102 -10.46 4.77 18.09
N LEU A 103 -10.26 5.06 19.39
CA LEU A 103 -9.75 4.09 20.36
C LEU A 103 -10.50 2.75 20.40
N PRO A 104 -11.84 2.69 20.30
CA PRO A 104 -12.55 1.40 20.24
C PRO A 104 -12.08 0.54 19.05
N THR A 105 -11.98 1.13 17.85
CA THR A 105 -11.49 0.46 16.64
C THR A 105 -10.03 0.05 16.80
N ILE A 106 -9.18 0.95 17.32
CA ILE A 106 -7.76 0.67 17.52
C ILE A 106 -7.55 -0.48 18.53
N ARG A 107 -8.33 -0.53 19.62
CA ARG A 107 -8.28 -1.61 20.62
C ARG A 107 -8.72 -2.95 20.06
N ALA A 108 -9.67 -2.98 19.14
CA ALA A 108 -10.06 -4.20 18.46
C ALA A 108 -8.95 -4.73 17.52
N GLY A 109 -8.05 -3.85 17.07
CA GLY A 109 -6.85 -4.21 16.32
C GLY A 109 -7.17 -4.90 14.99
N ALA A 110 -6.29 -5.80 14.56
CA ALA A 110 -6.46 -6.57 13.33
C ALA A 110 -7.70 -7.48 13.37
N ALA A 111 -8.05 -8.01 14.56
CA ALA A 111 -9.21 -8.89 14.74
C ALA A 111 -10.55 -8.15 14.56
N GLY A 112 -10.57 -6.83 14.75
CA GLY A 112 -11.74 -5.97 14.52
C GLY A 112 -11.88 -5.44 13.10
N MET A 113 -10.95 -5.75 12.19
CA MET A 113 -11.03 -5.26 10.80
C MET A 113 -12.22 -5.88 10.07
N MET A 114 -13.04 -5.01 9.48
CA MET A 114 -14.12 -5.39 8.58
C MET A 114 -13.92 -4.75 7.21
N PRO A 115 -13.89 -5.53 6.11
CA PRO A 115 -13.92 -6.99 6.07
C PRO A 115 -12.68 -7.62 6.72
N ALA A 116 -12.80 -8.89 7.13
CA ALA A 116 -11.70 -9.63 7.74
C ALA A 116 -10.58 -9.91 6.71
N PRO A 117 -9.29 -9.71 7.07
CA PRO A 117 -8.20 -9.88 6.11
C PRO A 117 -8.11 -11.26 5.46
N LEU A 118 -8.37 -12.34 6.22
CA LEU A 118 -8.31 -13.71 5.70
C LEU A 118 -9.39 -13.95 4.64
N ASP A 119 -10.62 -13.54 4.90
CA ASP A 119 -11.73 -13.70 3.96
C ASP A 119 -11.48 -12.94 2.66
N THR A 120 -10.95 -11.71 2.75
CA THR A 120 -10.57 -10.95 1.56
C THR A 120 -9.44 -11.63 0.78
N ALA A 121 -8.42 -12.15 1.48
CA ALA A 121 -7.32 -12.85 0.84
C ALA A 121 -7.77 -14.13 0.10
N ILE A 122 -8.68 -14.91 0.70
CA ILE A 122 -9.29 -16.09 0.08
C ILE A 122 -10.04 -15.69 -1.20
N ARG A 123 -10.88 -14.66 -1.12
CA ARG A 123 -11.65 -14.23 -2.30
C ARG A 123 -10.77 -13.70 -3.42
N ILE A 124 -9.67 -13.01 -3.11
CA ILE A 124 -8.68 -12.59 -4.12
C ILE A 124 -7.95 -13.79 -4.72
N ALA A 125 -7.57 -14.77 -3.88
CA ALA A 125 -7.00 -16.02 -4.37
C ALA A 125 -7.95 -16.72 -5.34
N ASP A 126 -9.26 -16.73 -5.08
CA ASP A 126 -10.26 -17.31 -5.99
C ASP A 126 -10.39 -16.52 -7.31
N VAL A 127 -10.48 -15.18 -7.24
CA VAL A 127 -10.55 -14.30 -8.42
C VAL A 127 -9.36 -14.53 -9.36
N LEU A 128 -8.16 -14.69 -8.80
CA LEU A 128 -6.92 -14.90 -9.57
C LEU A 128 -6.60 -16.38 -9.80
N ARG A 129 -7.45 -17.28 -9.29
CA ARG A 129 -7.24 -18.74 -9.26
C ARG A 129 -5.84 -19.11 -8.76
N ALA A 130 -5.39 -18.48 -7.68
CA ALA A 130 -4.06 -18.70 -7.13
C ALA A 130 -3.91 -20.16 -6.65
N PRO A 131 -2.76 -20.81 -6.87
CA PRO A 131 -2.52 -22.13 -6.34
C PRO A 131 -2.43 -22.05 -4.81
N ARG A 132 -2.85 -23.14 -4.16
CA ARG A 132 -2.77 -23.32 -2.71
C ARG A 132 -1.69 -24.38 -2.41
N PRO A 133 -0.90 -24.25 -1.33
CA PRO A 133 -1.00 -23.22 -0.30
C PRO A 133 -0.49 -21.84 -0.78
N LEU A 134 -1.16 -20.78 -0.31
CA LEU A 134 -0.79 -19.38 -0.53
C LEU A 134 -0.45 -18.72 0.80
N LYS A 135 0.64 -17.97 0.87
CA LYS A 135 1.08 -17.30 2.09
C LYS A 135 1.62 -15.91 1.80
N PHE A 136 1.25 -14.94 2.64
CA PHE A 136 1.88 -13.63 2.71
C PHE A 136 1.67 -12.97 4.08
N ASP A 137 2.43 -11.92 4.36
CA ASP A 137 2.40 -11.21 5.64
C ASP A 137 1.46 -10.01 5.60
N ILE A 138 0.91 -9.65 6.76
CA ILE A 138 0.18 -8.40 6.97
C ILE A 138 0.78 -7.62 8.14
N ILE A 139 0.89 -6.31 7.99
CA ILE A 139 1.01 -5.37 9.10
C ILE A 139 -0.32 -4.61 9.21
N ALA A 140 -1.03 -4.82 10.31
CA ALA A 140 -2.15 -3.99 10.71
C ALA A 140 -1.59 -2.87 11.59
N TYR A 141 -1.69 -1.61 11.14
CA TYR A 141 -1.10 -0.47 11.82
C TYR A 141 -2.12 0.64 12.06
N VAL A 142 -1.80 1.58 12.94
CA VAL A 142 -2.57 2.81 13.14
C VAL A 142 -1.88 3.95 12.38
N GLY A 143 -2.56 4.50 11.38
CA GLY A 143 -2.08 5.61 10.57
C GLY A 143 -2.47 6.98 11.13
N GLY A 144 -2.37 8.00 10.29
CA GLY A 144 -2.90 9.34 10.49
C GLY A 144 -4.24 9.57 9.79
N PHE A 145 -5.02 8.50 9.55
CA PHE A 145 -6.29 8.53 8.80
C PHE A 145 -6.16 8.96 7.33
N GLU A 146 -4.98 8.82 6.73
CA GLU A 146 -4.71 9.07 5.30
C GLU A 146 -5.15 7.92 4.38
N GLU A 147 -5.69 6.83 4.95
CA GLU A 147 -6.16 5.63 4.24
C GLU A 147 -5.08 4.94 3.38
N ASN A 148 -3.80 5.14 3.70
CA ASN A 148 -2.68 4.71 2.87
C ASN A 148 -2.29 3.23 3.08
N ALA A 149 -3.11 2.30 2.60
CA ALA A 149 -2.67 0.92 2.49
C ALA A 149 -1.65 0.76 1.35
N PHE A 150 -0.74 -0.20 1.48
CA PHE A 150 0.26 -0.46 0.46
C PHE A 150 0.82 -1.88 0.56
N THR A 151 1.39 -2.36 -0.55
CA THR A 151 2.04 -3.66 -0.64
C THR A 151 3.50 -3.51 -1.03
N VAL A 152 4.37 -4.27 -0.35
CA VAL A 152 5.80 -4.33 -0.66
C VAL A 152 6.30 -5.76 -0.75
N GLY A 153 7.33 -5.98 -1.55
CA GLY A 153 8.10 -7.22 -1.51
C GLY A 153 9.16 -7.18 -0.43
N THR A 154 9.29 -8.28 0.30
CA THR A 154 10.37 -8.51 1.27
C THR A 154 11.15 -9.76 0.91
N ALA A 155 12.24 -10.04 1.64
CA ALA A 155 12.98 -11.28 1.47
C ALA A 155 12.14 -12.52 1.80
N ASP A 156 11.16 -12.37 2.70
CA ASP A 156 10.28 -13.46 3.17
C ASP A 156 8.99 -13.59 2.32
N GLY A 157 8.83 -12.73 1.31
CA GLY A 157 7.67 -12.69 0.44
C GLY A 157 6.90 -11.37 0.49
N PRO A 158 5.68 -11.34 -0.07
CA PRO A 158 4.84 -10.14 -0.07
C PRO A 158 4.38 -9.75 1.35
N LEU A 159 4.31 -8.44 1.58
CA LEU A 159 3.82 -7.84 2.81
C LEU A 159 2.78 -6.77 2.47
N VAL A 160 1.58 -6.92 3.01
CA VAL A 160 0.48 -5.94 2.89
C VAL A 160 0.39 -5.13 4.19
N CYS A 161 0.36 -3.80 4.08
CA CYS A 161 0.21 -2.89 5.20
C CYS A 161 -1.18 -2.24 5.18
N LEU A 162 -1.94 -2.37 6.27
CA LEU A 162 -3.34 -1.92 6.36
C LEU A 162 -3.57 -1.02 7.59
N PRO A 163 -4.12 0.20 7.41
CA PRO A 163 -4.55 1.04 8.52
C PRO A 163 -5.81 0.49 9.21
N ILE A 164 -5.75 0.38 10.53
CA ILE A 164 -6.83 -0.13 11.42
C ILE A 164 -7.99 0.86 11.48
N GLU A 165 -7.70 2.15 11.46
CA GLU A 165 -8.69 3.21 11.60
C GLU A 165 -9.46 3.52 10.30
N MET A 166 -9.08 2.93 9.17
CA MET A 166 -9.78 3.08 7.89
C MET A 166 -11.25 2.65 8.00
N ALA A 167 -12.16 3.40 7.37
CA ALA A 167 -13.57 3.05 7.33
C ALA A 167 -13.78 1.70 6.61
N SER A 168 -14.80 0.94 7.02
CA SER A 168 -15.02 -0.44 6.54
C SER A 168 -15.36 -0.52 5.05
N ASP A 169 -16.15 0.43 4.55
CA ASP A 169 -16.50 0.62 3.14
C ASP A 169 -15.25 0.88 2.29
N ARG A 170 -14.38 1.79 2.75
CA ARG A 170 -13.11 2.10 2.11
C ARG A 170 -12.16 0.90 2.15
N ARG A 171 -12.01 0.24 3.30
CA ARG A 171 -11.20 -0.97 3.45
C ARG A 171 -11.65 -2.08 2.50
N ALA A 172 -12.96 -2.21 2.31
CA ALA A 172 -13.52 -3.18 1.40
C ALA A 172 -13.18 -2.93 -0.08
N MET A 173 -12.62 -1.76 -0.45
CA MET A 173 -12.08 -1.47 -1.78
C MET A 173 -10.55 -1.54 -1.80
N VAL A 174 -9.90 -0.98 -0.78
CA VAL A 174 -8.45 -0.84 -0.73
C VAL A 174 -7.74 -2.16 -0.37
N MET A 175 -8.25 -2.90 0.61
CA MET A 175 -7.65 -4.18 1.01
C MET A 175 -7.57 -5.21 -0.14
N PRO A 176 -8.65 -5.47 -0.92
CA PRO A 176 -8.55 -6.39 -2.05
C PRO A 176 -7.61 -5.89 -3.16
N HIS A 177 -7.47 -4.57 -3.34
CA HIS A 177 -6.50 -3.98 -4.26
C HIS A 177 -5.07 -4.36 -3.83
N GLU A 178 -4.71 -4.11 -2.58
CA GLU A 178 -3.39 -4.43 -2.06
C GLU A 178 -3.10 -5.94 -2.01
N MET A 179 -4.09 -6.74 -1.62
CA MET A 179 -3.94 -8.20 -1.65
C MET A 179 -3.76 -8.73 -3.07
N THR A 180 -4.32 -8.06 -4.09
CA THR A 180 -4.06 -8.42 -5.49
C THR A 180 -2.60 -8.25 -5.84
N HIS A 181 -1.96 -7.16 -5.40
CA HIS A 181 -0.51 -6.99 -5.58
C HIS A 181 0.27 -8.13 -4.91
N ALA A 182 -0.07 -8.49 -3.67
CA ALA A 182 0.62 -9.57 -2.95
C ALA A 182 0.48 -10.94 -3.65
N VAL A 183 -0.72 -11.28 -4.11
CA VAL A 183 -0.95 -12.53 -4.86
C VAL A 183 -0.25 -12.48 -6.21
N HIS A 184 -0.34 -11.37 -6.94
CA HIS A 184 0.33 -11.20 -8.23
C HIS A 184 1.86 -11.36 -8.13
N MET A 185 2.48 -10.78 -7.11
CA MET A 185 3.91 -10.95 -6.84
C MET A 185 4.31 -12.42 -6.70
N THR A 186 3.47 -13.22 -6.05
CA THR A 186 3.68 -14.65 -5.88
C THR A 186 3.50 -15.40 -7.20
N LEU A 187 2.42 -15.15 -7.93
CA LEU A 187 2.06 -15.85 -9.16
C LEU A 187 3.03 -15.57 -10.31
N ALA A 188 3.41 -14.30 -10.49
CA ALA A 188 4.31 -13.86 -11.55
C ALA A 188 5.79 -13.87 -11.14
N LYS A 189 6.10 -14.32 -9.91
CA LYS A 189 7.46 -14.35 -9.32
C LYS A 189 8.19 -13.00 -9.47
N LEU A 190 7.46 -11.94 -9.14
CA LEU A 190 7.96 -10.59 -9.35
C LEU A 190 9.08 -10.27 -8.34
N PRO A 191 10.15 -9.58 -8.76
CA PRO A 191 11.22 -9.20 -7.86
C PRO A 191 10.70 -8.21 -6.81
N PRO A 192 11.21 -8.26 -5.56
CA PRO A 192 10.75 -7.44 -4.44
C PRO A 192 11.20 -5.96 -4.51
N SER A 193 11.44 -5.44 -5.71
CA SER A 193 11.95 -4.09 -5.92
C SER A 193 10.83 -3.05 -5.96
N TYR A 194 11.01 -1.96 -5.21
CA TYR A 194 10.19 -0.75 -5.35
C TYR A 194 10.40 -0.09 -6.71
N GLU A 195 11.67 0.11 -7.10
CA GLU A 195 12.04 0.65 -8.40
C GLU A 195 11.76 -0.40 -9.47
N ARG A 196 10.80 -0.08 -10.33
CA ARG A 196 10.36 -0.91 -11.44
C ARG A 196 9.88 -0.02 -12.59
N PRO A 197 9.95 -0.48 -13.85
CA PRO A 197 9.55 0.33 -14.98
C PRO A 197 8.09 0.81 -14.87
N LEU A 198 7.81 2.03 -15.32
CA LEU A 198 6.46 2.62 -15.31
C LEU A 198 5.42 1.72 -16.00
N GLY A 199 5.80 1.05 -17.09
CA GLY A 199 4.90 0.12 -17.78
C GLY A 199 4.49 -1.09 -16.93
N ARG A 200 5.34 -1.51 -16.00
CA ARG A 200 4.99 -2.55 -15.02
C ARG A 200 4.05 -2.02 -13.95
N VAL A 201 4.25 -0.79 -13.47
CA VAL A 201 3.33 -0.13 -12.54
C VAL A 201 1.93 -0.03 -13.14
N VAL A 202 1.83 0.48 -14.38
CA VAL A 202 0.53 0.59 -15.09
C VAL A 202 -0.19 -0.76 -15.17
N PHE A 203 0.54 -1.84 -15.44
CA PHE A 203 -0.02 -3.18 -15.47
C PHE A 203 -0.50 -3.67 -14.10
N GLU A 204 0.34 -3.55 -13.09
CA GLU A 204 0.04 -4.00 -11.73
C GLU A 204 -1.18 -3.25 -11.15
N GLU A 205 -1.23 -1.93 -11.26
CA GLU A 205 -2.37 -1.12 -10.80
C GLU A 205 -3.65 -1.51 -11.54
N GLY A 206 -3.55 -1.67 -12.87
CA GLY A 206 -4.66 -2.09 -13.71
C GLY A 206 -5.25 -3.46 -13.31
N LEU A 207 -4.37 -4.43 -13.04
CA LEU A 207 -4.77 -5.75 -12.55
C LEU A 207 -5.46 -5.65 -11.18
N ALA A 208 -4.90 -4.88 -10.25
CA ALA A 208 -5.47 -4.71 -8.91
C ALA A 208 -6.87 -4.08 -8.94
N MET A 209 -7.07 -3.00 -9.70
CA MET A 209 -8.39 -2.37 -9.86
C MET A 209 -9.41 -3.31 -10.50
N ARG A 210 -9.01 -4.09 -11.53
CA ARG A 210 -9.92 -5.04 -12.17
C ARG A 210 -10.22 -6.27 -11.32
N ALA A 211 -9.30 -6.70 -10.45
CA ALA A 211 -9.57 -7.73 -9.46
C ALA A 211 -10.60 -7.25 -8.42
N VAL A 212 -10.51 -5.99 -7.97
CA VAL A 212 -11.55 -5.39 -7.12
C VAL A 212 -12.90 -5.32 -7.84
N GLN A 213 -12.92 -4.95 -9.12
CA GLN A 213 -14.14 -4.97 -9.93
C GLN A 213 -14.75 -6.37 -10.05
N ALA A 214 -13.93 -7.41 -10.27
CA ALA A 214 -14.42 -8.78 -10.32
C ALA A 214 -14.99 -9.25 -8.98
N LEU A 215 -14.42 -8.78 -7.87
CA LEU A 215 -14.87 -9.08 -6.51
C LEU A 215 -16.18 -8.38 -6.12
N LYS A 216 -16.38 -7.16 -6.66
CA LYS A 216 -17.51 -6.28 -6.37
C LYS A 216 -18.04 -5.65 -7.67
N PRO A 217 -18.74 -6.42 -8.52
CA PRO A 217 -19.23 -5.91 -9.79
C PRO A 217 -20.35 -4.87 -9.60
N GLY A 218 -20.59 -4.06 -10.63
CA GLY A 218 -21.76 -3.18 -10.71
C GLY A 218 -21.56 -1.74 -10.22
N LEU A 219 -20.41 -1.41 -9.61
CA LEU A 219 -20.06 -0.01 -9.33
C LEU A 219 -19.63 0.72 -10.61
N ALA A 220 -19.76 2.05 -10.60
CA ALA A 220 -19.25 2.90 -11.67
C ALA A 220 -17.70 2.87 -11.71
N ASP A 221 -17.12 3.03 -12.89
CA ASP A 221 -15.66 2.97 -13.11
C ASP A 221 -14.85 3.84 -12.13
N PHE A 222 -15.33 5.06 -11.84
CA PHE A 222 -14.63 5.97 -10.94
C PHE A 222 -14.45 5.40 -9.53
N GLU A 223 -15.34 4.52 -9.05
CA GLU A 223 -15.26 3.90 -7.71
C GLU A 223 -14.06 2.94 -7.58
N TYR A 224 -13.57 2.37 -8.70
CA TYR A 224 -12.40 1.50 -8.70
C TYR A 224 -11.09 2.26 -8.90
N VAL A 225 -11.14 3.35 -9.66
CA VAL A 225 -9.93 4.06 -10.12
C VAL A 225 -9.58 5.25 -9.22
N GLY A 226 -10.56 5.98 -8.71
CA GLY A 226 -10.32 7.22 -7.99
C GLY A 226 -11.58 7.85 -7.41
N GLN A 227 -11.75 9.16 -7.59
CA GLN A 227 -12.95 9.89 -7.19
C GLN A 227 -13.63 10.47 -8.43
N ARG A 228 -14.95 10.60 -8.42
CA ARG A 228 -15.74 11.05 -9.58
C ARG A 228 -15.22 12.36 -10.21
N PRO A 229 -14.99 13.47 -9.46
CA PRO A 229 -14.51 14.71 -10.07
C PRO A 229 -13.15 14.55 -10.77
N TRP A 230 -12.26 13.74 -10.19
CA TRP A 230 -10.97 13.45 -10.80
C TRP A 230 -11.12 12.61 -12.07
N PHE A 231 -11.94 11.56 -12.02
CA PHE A 231 -12.14 10.63 -13.14
C PHE A 231 -12.79 11.31 -14.34
N ASP A 232 -13.85 12.10 -14.09
CA ASP A 232 -14.55 12.87 -15.12
C ASP A 232 -13.63 13.88 -15.81
N ALA A 233 -12.64 14.41 -15.09
CA ALA A 233 -11.66 15.35 -15.61
C ALA A 233 -10.46 14.68 -16.31
N ALA A 234 -10.14 13.44 -15.97
CA ALA A 234 -9.01 12.69 -16.52
C ALA A 234 -9.39 11.88 -17.77
N LEU A 235 -10.56 11.24 -17.78
CA LEU A 235 -11.01 10.36 -18.87
C LEU A 235 -11.08 11.06 -20.27
N PRO A 236 -11.52 12.33 -20.39
CA PRO A 236 -11.48 13.04 -21.67
C PRO A 236 -10.05 13.20 -22.21
N GLN A 237 -9.05 13.24 -21.33
CA GLN A 237 -7.64 13.41 -21.67
C GLN A 237 -6.88 12.08 -21.81
N ARG A 238 -7.60 10.95 -21.82
CA ARG A 238 -7.00 9.59 -21.88
C ARG A 238 -5.95 9.42 -22.98
N LYS A 239 -6.14 10.02 -24.17
CA LYS A 239 -5.20 9.89 -25.28
C LYS A 239 -3.86 10.57 -24.97
N GLU A 240 -3.90 11.75 -24.37
CA GLU A 240 -2.71 12.49 -23.95
C GLU A 240 -1.97 11.75 -22.84
N ILE A 241 -2.70 11.28 -21.82
CA ILE A 241 -2.17 10.48 -20.72
C ILE A 241 -1.48 9.21 -21.24
N LEU A 242 -2.15 8.44 -22.10
CA LEU A 242 -1.60 7.22 -22.68
C LEU A 242 -0.37 7.50 -23.56
N THR A 243 -0.38 8.59 -24.32
CA THR A 243 0.78 8.99 -25.16
C THR A 243 1.98 9.34 -24.30
N ALA A 244 1.78 10.12 -23.23
CA ALA A 244 2.86 10.50 -22.32
C ALA A 244 3.44 9.28 -21.61
N ILE A 245 2.60 8.39 -21.10
CA ILE A 245 3.03 7.13 -20.46
C ILE A 245 3.76 6.23 -21.46
N ALA A 246 3.26 6.08 -22.70
CA ALA A 246 3.88 5.26 -23.73
C ALA A 246 5.35 5.66 -23.99
N SER A 247 5.65 6.97 -23.97
CA SER A 247 7.01 7.51 -24.15
C SER A 247 7.95 7.25 -22.97
N ARG A 248 7.44 6.80 -21.81
CA ARG A 248 8.18 6.64 -20.55
C ARG A 248 8.07 5.23 -19.96
N LEU A 249 7.54 4.25 -20.70
CA LEU A 249 7.28 2.91 -20.15
C LEU A 249 8.51 2.26 -19.48
N ASP A 250 9.70 2.45 -20.05
CA ASP A 250 10.94 1.86 -19.53
C ASP A 250 11.57 2.65 -18.37
N ALA A 251 11.09 3.87 -18.11
CA ALA A 251 11.61 4.70 -17.01
C ALA A 251 11.28 4.05 -15.67
N SER A 252 12.29 3.98 -14.79
CA SER A 252 12.21 3.37 -13.46
C SER A 252 12.72 4.29 -12.34
N ASP A 253 13.08 5.53 -12.69
CA ASP A 253 13.55 6.52 -11.72
C ASP A 253 12.41 7.05 -10.83
N GLY A 254 12.75 7.31 -9.57
CA GLY A 254 11.80 7.82 -8.57
C GLY A 254 10.99 9.05 -9.04
N PRO A 255 11.61 10.08 -9.64
CA PRO A 255 10.88 11.24 -10.18
C PRO A 255 9.81 10.87 -11.21
N THR A 256 10.13 10.02 -12.19
CA THR A 256 9.16 9.58 -13.20
C THR A 256 8.03 8.76 -12.57
N LEU A 257 8.35 7.82 -11.68
CA LEU A 257 7.33 7.02 -10.99
C LEU A 257 6.42 7.91 -10.14
N PHE A 258 7.00 8.79 -9.33
CA PHE A 258 6.25 9.75 -8.52
C PHE A 258 5.33 10.60 -9.40
N ARG A 259 5.83 11.14 -10.51
CA ARG A 259 5.07 11.98 -11.44
C ARG A 259 3.77 11.32 -11.92
N PHE A 260 3.77 10.02 -12.22
CA PHE A 260 2.59 9.35 -12.78
C PHE A 260 1.72 8.63 -11.75
N THR A 261 2.23 8.34 -10.55
CA THR A 261 1.47 7.63 -9.51
C THR A 261 0.91 8.56 -8.42
N MET A 262 1.67 9.57 -7.98
CA MET A 262 1.31 10.40 -6.83
C MET A 262 1.37 11.90 -7.11
N GLY A 263 2.27 12.35 -7.99
CA GLY A 263 2.43 13.73 -8.42
C GLY A 263 1.61 14.06 -9.67
N GLN A 264 1.79 15.27 -10.17
CA GLN A 264 1.10 15.74 -11.38
C GLN A 264 1.75 15.17 -12.65
N GLY A 265 0.95 14.43 -13.42
CA GLY A 265 1.35 13.74 -14.63
C GLY A 265 1.58 14.63 -15.85
N ALA A 266 1.16 14.18 -17.02
CA ALA A 266 1.24 14.94 -18.27
C ALA A 266 0.17 16.04 -18.33
N THR A 267 -1.02 15.76 -17.80
CA THR A 267 -2.20 16.62 -17.86
C THR A 267 -2.40 17.48 -16.62
N GLY A 268 -1.35 17.58 -15.77
CA GLY A 268 -1.42 18.27 -14.49
C GLY A 268 -2.25 17.53 -13.43
N ARG A 269 -2.56 16.24 -13.64
CA ARG A 269 -3.39 15.42 -12.73
C ARG A 269 -2.57 14.38 -11.99
N GLU A 270 -2.95 14.10 -10.76
CA GLU A 270 -2.39 12.99 -10.00
C GLU A 270 -2.88 11.64 -10.53
N ARG A 271 -2.15 10.56 -10.23
CA ARG A 271 -2.57 9.16 -10.46
C ARG A 271 -2.89 8.79 -11.92
N GLU A 272 -2.27 9.45 -12.90
CA GLU A 272 -2.50 9.14 -14.33
C GLU A 272 -2.17 7.68 -14.70
N ALA A 273 -1.20 7.05 -14.02
CA ALA A 273 -0.91 5.62 -14.19
C ALA A 273 -2.10 4.71 -13.85
N TYR A 274 -2.97 5.12 -12.93
CA TYR A 274 -4.18 4.38 -12.56
C TYR A 274 -5.20 4.41 -13.69
N LEU A 275 -5.46 5.57 -14.29
CA LEU A 275 -6.35 5.65 -15.45
C LEU A 275 -5.81 4.80 -16.61
N ALA A 276 -4.51 4.90 -16.90
CA ALA A 276 -3.88 4.09 -17.94
C ALA A 276 -3.99 2.59 -17.65
N GLY A 277 -3.74 2.16 -16.41
CA GLY A 277 -3.84 0.77 -15.99
C GLY A 277 -5.26 0.23 -16.10
N TRP A 278 -6.26 1.04 -15.69
CA TRP A 278 -7.68 0.72 -15.81
C TRP A 278 -8.09 0.46 -17.26
N LEU A 279 -7.72 1.37 -18.16
CA LEU A 279 -8.05 1.30 -19.58
C LEU A 279 -7.32 0.15 -20.26
N MET A 280 -6.02 0.01 -20.03
CA MET A 280 -5.18 -1.04 -20.63
C MET A 280 -5.64 -2.43 -20.20
N THR A 281 -5.91 -2.65 -18.91
CA THR A 281 -6.37 -3.95 -18.43
C THR A 281 -7.79 -4.23 -18.92
N GLY A 282 -8.65 -3.20 -18.98
CA GLY A 282 -9.98 -3.32 -19.59
C GLY A 282 -9.92 -3.76 -21.05
N GLU A 283 -8.98 -3.22 -21.82
CA GLU A 283 -8.74 -3.62 -23.20
C GLU A 283 -8.30 -5.08 -23.31
N LEU A 284 -7.37 -5.53 -22.47
CA LEU A 284 -6.94 -6.93 -22.44
C LEU A 284 -8.10 -7.88 -22.12
N LEU A 285 -8.97 -7.52 -21.18
CA LEU A 285 -10.16 -8.32 -20.84
C LEU A 285 -11.16 -8.36 -22.00
N ARG A 286 -11.39 -7.24 -22.69
CA ARG A 286 -12.21 -7.17 -23.93
C ARG A 286 -11.67 -8.08 -25.03
N GLN A 287 -10.35 -8.25 -25.11
CA GLN A 287 -9.68 -9.14 -26.05
C GLN A 287 -9.71 -10.63 -25.62
N GLY A 288 -10.45 -10.95 -24.55
CA GLY A 288 -10.64 -12.32 -24.08
C GLY A 288 -9.57 -12.82 -23.11
N ARG A 289 -8.64 -11.97 -22.66
CA ARG A 289 -7.75 -12.33 -21.54
C ARG A 289 -8.55 -12.43 -20.25
N THR A 290 -8.05 -13.23 -19.32
CA THR A 290 -8.64 -13.39 -17.99
C THR A 290 -7.70 -12.88 -16.89
N LEU A 291 -8.24 -12.44 -15.76
CA LEU A 291 -7.43 -12.00 -14.61
C LEU A 291 -6.43 -13.07 -14.13
N PRO A 292 -6.79 -14.38 -14.05
CA PRO A 292 -5.82 -15.43 -13.74
C PRO A 292 -4.65 -15.52 -14.73
N GLU A 293 -4.89 -15.33 -16.03
CA GLU A 293 -3.81 -15.34 -17.03
C GLU A 293 -2.90 -14.13 -16.84
N LEU A 294 -3.49 -12.94 -16.68
CA LEU A 294 -2.75 -11.69 -16.51
C LEU A 294 -1.88 -11.72 -15.25
N ALA A 295 -2.39 -12.27 -14.14
CA ALA A 295 -1.66 -12.37 -12.88
C ALA A 295 -0.48 -13.36 -12.90
N ARG A 296 -0.27 -14.11 -13.99
CA ARG A 296 0.84 -15.06 -14.14
C ARG A 296 1.91 -14.58 -15.11
N ILE A 297 1.74 -13.40 -15.70
CA ILE A 297 2.69 -12.88 -16.68
C ILE A 297 3.96 -12.45 -15.95
N PRO A 298 5.13 -13.04 -16.25
CA PRO A 298 6.37 -12.69 -15.59
C PRO A 298 6.82 -11.27 -15.96
N ALA A 299 7.65 -10.67 -15.10
CA ALA A 299 8.04 -9.26 -15.18
C ALA A 299 8.61 -8.83 -16.55
N ASP A 300 9.38 -9.69 -17.20
CA ASP A 300 9.99 -9.46 -18.52
C ASP A 300 8.93 -9.37 -19.63
N ARG A 301 7.85 -10.14 -19.53
CA ARG A 301 6.75 -10.16 -20.51
C ARG A 301 5.69 -9.10 -20.26
N ILE A 302 5.54 -8.63 -19.02
CA ILE A 302 4.62 -7.52 -18.68
C ILE A 302 4.93 -6.30 -19.54
N MET A 303 6.20 -5.94 -19.66
CA MET A 303 6.62 -4.74 -20.40
C MET A 303 6.22 -4.77 -21.88
N SER A 304 6.49 -5.88 -22.56
CA SER A 304 6.10 -6.04 -23.97
C SER A 304 4.59 -6.01 -24.15
N LEU A 305 3.84 -6.63 -23.23
CA LEU A 305 2.38 -6.61 -23.28
C LEU A 305 1.82 -5.21 -23.06
N THR A 306 2.23 -4.52 -21.99
CA THR A 306 1.82 -3.15 -21.69
C THR A 306 2.07 -2.23 -22.88
N ARG A 307 3.28 -2.27 -23.44
CA ARG A 307 3.65 -1.46 -24.60
C ARG A 307 2.74 -1.75 -25.80
N LYS A 308 2.59 -3.02 -26.17
CA LYS A 308 1.74 -3.43 -27.28
C LYS A 308 0.30 -2.94 -27.10
N THR A 309 -0.27 -3.14 -25.93
CA THR A 309 -1.65 -2.78 -25.64
C THR A 309 -1.85 -1.27 -25.66
N ILE A 310 -1.01 -0.49 -24.95
CA ILE A 310 -1.12 0.97 -24.94
C ILE A 310 -0.97 1.54 -26.36
N LEU A 311 -0.01 1.07 -27.15
CA LEU A 311 0.16 1.54 -28.53
C LEU A 311 -1.06 1.21 -29.40
N SER A 312 -1.66 0.03 -29.25
CA SER A 312 -2.90 -0.32 -29.97
C SER A 312 -4.12 0.51 -29.58
N MET A 313 -4.13 1.12 -28.39
CA MET A 313 -5.19 2.02 -27.96
C MET A 313 -5.02 3.46 -28.49
N LEU A 314 -3.85 3.78 -29.07
CA LEU A 314 -3.53 5.08 -29.64
C LEU A 314 -3.73 5.15 -31.15
N THR A 315 -3.82 3.99 -31.81
CA THR A 315 -4.14 3.82 -33.24
C THR A 315 -5.64 3.82 -33.46
#